data_AF-A0A7Y5R5U6-F1
#
_entry.id   AF-A0A7Y5R5U6-F1
#
_cell.length_a   1.000
_cell.length_b   1.000
_cell.length_c   1.000
_cell.angle_alpha   90.00
_cell.angle_beta   90.00
_cell.angle_gamma   90.00
#
_symmetry.space_group_name_H-M   'P 1'
#
loop_
_entity.id
_entity.type
_entity.pdbx_description
1 polymer ?
#
loop_
_entity_poly.entity_id
_entity_poly.type
_entity_poly.pdbx_seq_one_letter_code
_entity_poly.pdbx_strand_id
1 'polypeptide(L)'
;MVEVFKEGNDQAYFEWMKKNPNGFVLNMGRGEGNSFFMIHRSGCSHISPYFQYDDKAYTGKYLIKIVSNNVAEIEKHCAENYKKFPGTFRVCKSCRPEYMPQEITYPDELEEDETFIEGAKKTVTVNAYERDPKARAKCIAHYGCRCMCCGFDFEEKYGEIGKGFIHVHHLVEIHTIGQSYKVDPKKDLIPLCPNCHAMIHKKSPPYTLEELKDKINLVH
;
A
#
# COMPACT_ATOMS: atom_id res chain seq x y z
N MET A 1 -6.89 -16.29 11.04
CA MET A 1 -5.82 -16.60 12.02
C MET A 1 -4.57 -16.94 11.25
N VAL A 2 -3.41 -16.42 11.69
CA VAL A 2 -2.12 -16.64 11.03
C VAL A 2 -1.54 -17.99 11.44
N GLU A 3 -1.06 -18.76 10.46
CA GLU A 3 -0.28 -19.98 10.67
C GLU A 3 1.10 -19.85 10.02
N VAL A 4 2.12 -20.45 10.63
CA VAL A 4 3.51 -20.37 10.16
C VAL A 4 4.07 -21.77 9.93
N PHE A 5 4.36 -22.12 8.67
CA PHE A 5 5.01 -23.37 8.32
C PHE A 5 6.49 -23.17 8.08
N LYS A 6 7.28 -23.96 8.80
CA LYS A 6 8.74 -23.98 8.77
C LYS A 6 9.23 -25.40 9.09
N GLU A 7 10.48 -25.68 8.75
CA GLU A 7 11.27 -26.86 9.16
C GLU A 7 10.89 -28.12 8.38
N GLY A 8 10.39 -27.95 7.15
CA GLY A 8 10.08 -29.07 6.25
C GLY A 8 8.72 -29.71 6.53
N ASN A 9 7.78 -28.95 7.06
CA ASN A 9 6.39 -29.37 7.23
C ASN A 9 5.55 -29.01 5.98
N ASP A 10 5.94 -29.57 4.83
CA ASP A 10 5.28 -29.27 3.57
C ASP A 10 3.88 -29.90 3.50
N GLN A 11 3.68 -31.05 4.14
CA GLN A 11 2.39 -31.73 4.15
C GLN A 11 1.30 -30.90 4.85
N ALA A 12 1.56 -30.38 6.05
CA ALA A 12 0.59 -29.53 6.73
C ALA A 12 0.34 -28.22 5.97
N TYR A 13 1.38 -27.66 5.34
CA TYR A 13 1.25 -26.50 4.46
C TYR A 13 0.33 -26.78 3.27
N PHE A 14 0.47 -27.93 2.61
CA PHE A 14 -0.39 -28.32 1.49
C PHE A 14 -1.82 -28.63 1.93
N GLU A 15 -2.01 -29.26 3.09
CA GLU A 15 -3.33 -29.47 3.67
C GLU A 15 -4.03 -28.15 4.00
N TRP A 16 -3.29 -27.19 4.53
CA TRP A 16 -3.79 -25.84 4.75
C TRP A 16 -4.23 -25.21 3.43
N MET A 17 -3.40 -25.28 2.38
CA MET A 17 -3.74 -24.69 1.10
C MET A 17 -4.99 -25.30 0.47
N LYS A 18 -5.19 -26.63 0.62
CA LYS A 18 -6.39 -27.33 0.17
C LYS A 18 -7.64 -26.88 0.94
N LYS A 19 -7.54 -26.64 2.25
CA LYS A 19 -8.63 -26.15 3.09
C LYS A 19 -8.94 -24.67 2.86
N ASN A 20 -7.98 -23.90 2.34
CA ASN A 20 -8.07 -22.45 2.19
C ASN A 20 -7.82 -22.01 0.73
N PRO A 21 -8.66 -22.39 -0.25
CA PRO A 21 -8.43 -22.09 -1.67
C PRO A 21 -8.37 -20.59 -2.00
N ASN A 22 -9.01 -19.76 -1.17
CA ASN A 22 -8.97 -18.30 -1.26
C ASN A 22 -7.91 -17.67 -0.35
N GLY A 23 -7.09 -18.48 0.32
CA GLY A 23 -6.08 -18.01 1.25
C GLY A 23 -4.90 -17.34 0.58
N PHE A 24 -4.09 -16.68 1.41
CA PHE A 24 -2.87 -16.01 1.02
C PHE A 24 -1.67 -16.67 1.69
N VAL A 25 -0.58 -16.78 0.94
CA VAL A 25 0.67 -17.41 1.36
C VAL A 25 1.82 -16.45 1.12
N LEU A 26 2.47 -16.04 2.21
CA LEU A 26 3.68 -15.23 2.18
C LEU A 26 4.90 -16.14 2.22
N ASN A 27 5.72 -16.05 1.18
CA ASN A 27 7.08 -16.58 1.16
C ASN A 27 8.02 -15.56 1.82
N MET A 28 8.70 -16.00 2.87
CA MET A 28 9.74 -15.22 3.53
C MET A 28 11.05 -16.00 3.58
N GLY A 29 12.17 -15.33 3.30
CA GLY A 29 13.50 -15.95 3.38
C GLY A 29 13.96 -16.25 4.81
N ARG A 30 14.69 -17.35 5.02
CA ARG A 30 15.32 -17.70 6.30
C ARG A 30 16.60 -16.89 6.50
N GLY A 31 16.60 -15.98 7.47
CA GLY A 31 17.79 -15.26 7.91
C GLY A 31 17.50 -13.80 8.27
N GLU A 32 18.14 -13.29 9.32
CA GLU A 32 18.00 -11.91 9.81
C GLU A 32 18.40 -10.85 8.76
N GLY A 33 19.04 -11.28 7.67
CA GLY A 33 19.45 -10.45 6.52
C GLY A 33 18.39 -10.23 5.44
N ASN A 34 17.34 -11.05 5.37
CA ASN A 34 16.56 -11.20 4.14
C ASN A 34 15.37 -10.21 4.05
N SER A 35 15.25 -9.52 2.92
CA SER A 35 14.14 -8.58 2.60
C SER A 35 13.11 -9.19 1.64
N PHE A 36 13.18 -10.50 1.43
CA PHE A 36 12.26 -11.21 0.55
C PHE A 36 10.94 -11.52 1.27
N PHE A 37 9.92 -10.73 0.98
CA PHE A 37 8.53 -10.92 1.40
C PHE A 37 7.64 -10.95 0.15
N MET A 38 7.31 -12.13 -0.35
CA MET A 38 6.52 -12.32 -1.57
C MET A 38 5.21 -13.03 -1.27
N ILE A 39 4.08 -12.39 -1.57
CA ILE A 39 2.73 -12.91 -1.29
C ILE A 39 2.13 -13.58 -2.53
N HIS A 40 1.37 -14.65 -2.29
CA HIS A 40 0.75 -15.50 -3.30
C HIS A 40 -0.69 -15.86 -2.91
N ARG A 41 -1.51 -16.26 -3.90
CA ARG A 41 -2.77 -17.01 -3.66
C ARG A 41 -2.47 -18.47 -3.34
N SER A 42 -3.32 -19.09 -2.52
CA SER A 42 -3.26 -20.50 -2.09
C SER A 42 -3.33 -21.58 -3.20
N GLY A 43 -3.35 -21.18 -4.48
CA GLY A 43 -3.27 -22.08 -5.63
C GLY A 43 -2.21 -21.67 -6.66
N CYS A 44 -1.28 -20.79 -6.28
CA CYS A 44 -0.28 -20.30 -7.21
C CYS A 44 0.74 -21.40 -7.57
N SER A 45 0.95 -21.62 -8.86
CA SER A 45 1.89 -22.61 -9.38
C SER A 45 3.33 -22.47 -8.88
N HIS A 46 3.76 -21.26 -8.48
CA HIS A 46 5.09 -21.02 -7.88
C HIS A 46 5.26 -21.58 -6.47
N ILE A 47 4.17 -21.94 -5.81
CA ILE A 47 4.17 -22.42 -4.42
C ILE A 47 3.36 -23.70 -4.22
N SER A 48 2.86 -24.27 -5.32
CA SER A 48 2.17 -25.55 -5.41
C SER A 48 3.16 -26.65 -5.80
N PRO A 49 2.91 -27.90 -5.39
CA PRO A 49 3.82 -29.01 -5.67
C PRO A 49 3.90 -29.26 -7.19
N TYR A 50 5.11 -29.55 -7.68
CA TYR A 50 5.37 -30.04 -9.03
C TYR A 50 5.86 -31.50 -8.97
N PHE A 51 5.82 -32.17 -10.12
CA PHE A 51 6.23 -33.57 -10.25
C PHE A 51 7.73 -33.72 -9.94
N GLN A 52 8.10 -34.67 -9.05
CA GLN A 52 9.47 -34.96 -8.55
C GLN A 52 10.01 -34.12 -7.36
N TYR A 53 9.14 -33.68 -6.46
CA TYR A 53 9.50 -32.83 -5.33
C TYR A 53 9.83 -33.61 -4.02
N ASP A 54 10.80 -33.13 -3.21
CA ASP A 54 11.14 -33.68 -1.88
C ASP A 54 10.35 -32.99 -0.76
N ASP A 55 9.96 -33.65 0.34
CA ASP A 55 9.07 -33.08 1.38
C ASP A 55 9.65 -31.90 2.21
N LYS A 56 10.73 -31.22 1.76
CA LYS A 56 11.38 -30.13 2.49
C LYS A 56 11.71 -28.85 1.70
N ALA A 57 11.59 -28.83 0.38
CA ALA A 57 11.93 -27.66 -0.43
C ALA A 57 11.01 -26.40 -0.34
N TYR A 58 9.80 -26.44 0.26
CA TYR A 58 8.85 -25.30 0.35
C TYR A 58 8.89 -24.65 1.73
N THR A 59 9.02 -25.45 2.80
CA THR A 59 9.06 -24.94 4.18
C THR A 59 10.38 -25.27 4.90
N GLY A 60 11.30 -26.00 4.27
CA GLY A 60 12.51 -26.52 4.93
C GLY A 60 13.77 -25.68 4.72
N LYS A 61 14.28 -25.54 3.49
CA LYS A 61 15.68 -25.10 3.28
C LYS A 61 15.90 -23.59 3.26
N TYR A 62 15.02 -22.83 2.60
CA TYR A 62 15.24 -21.38 2.35
C TYR A 62 14.07 -20.48 2.72
N LEU A 63 12.87 -21.05 2.84
CA LEU A 63 11.63 -20.30 2.98
C LEU A 63 10.89 -20.67 4.27
N ILE A 64 10.19 -19.68 4.80
CA ILE A 64 9.14 -19.80 5.80
C ILE A 64 7.84 -19.40 5.09
N LYS A 65 6.76 -20.15 5.35
CA LYS A 65 5.43 -19.85 4.82
C LYS A 65 4.57 -19.27 5.93
N ILE A 66 4.13 -18.03 5.78
CA ILE A 66 3.17 -17.41 6.69
C ILE A 66 1.87 -17.33 5.93
N VAL A 67 0.79 -17.87 6.50
CA VAL A 67 -0.47 -18.04 5.79
C VAL A 67 -1.64 -17.48 6.59
N SER A 68 -2.63 -16.95 5.87
CA SER A 68 -3.93 -16.56 6.42
C SER A 68 -4.94 -16.36 5.29
N ASN A 69 -6.23 -16.38 5.60
CA ASN A 69 -7.28 -15.92 4.70
C ASN A 69 -7.41 -14.38 4.66
N ASN A 70 -6.70 -13.66 5.54
CA ASN A 70 -6.70 -12.20 5.60
C ASN A 70 -5.26 -11.67 5.59
N VAL A 71 -4.92 -10.87 4.58
CA VAL A 71 -3.55 -10.36 4.44
C VAL A 71 -3.18 -9.34 5.52
N ALA A 72 -4.14 -8.60 6.06
CA ALA A 72 -3.88 -7.68 7.17
C ALA A 72 -3.39 -8.43 8.43
N GLU A 73 -3.82 -9.68 8.64
CA GLU A 73 -3.29 -10.51 9.73
C GLU A 73 -1.84 -10.91 9.50
N ILE A 74 -1.47 -11.24 8.25
CA ILE A 74 -0.09 -11.56 7.86
C ILE A 74 0.80 -10.32 8.03
N GLU A 75 0.32 -9.16 7.61
CA GLU A 75 1.02 -7.87 7.73
C GLU A 75 1.27 -7.51 9.19
N LYS A 76 0.23 -7.57 10.03
CA LYS A 76 0.36 -7.35 11.47
C LYS A 76 1.36 -8.31 12.10
N HIS A 77 1.24 -9.61 11.80
CA HIS A 77 2.18 -10.62 12.29
C HIS A 77 3.61 -10.29 11.86
N CYS A 78 3.81 -9.85 10.61
CA CYS A 78 5.14 -9.49 10.14
C CYS A 78 5.71 -8.24 10.80
N ALA A 79 4.89 -7.20 11.01
CA ALA A 79 5.28 -5.98 11.70
C ALA A 79 5.69 -6.24 13.16
N GLU A 80 5.01 -7.16 13.84
CA GLU A 80 5.28 -7.51 15.24
C GLU A 80 6.51 -8.42 15.40
N ASN A 81 6.75 -9.33 14.45
CA ASN A 81 7.70 -10.43 14.63
C ASN A 81 8.97 -10.32 13.77
N TYR A 82 9.00 -9.49 12.73
CA TYR A 82 10.15 -9.37 11.82
C TYR A 82 10.61 -7.93 11.66
N LYS A 83 11.70 -7.58 12.36
CA LYS A 83 12.30 -6.22 12.40
C LYS A 83 12.62 -5.61 11.02
N LYS A 84 12.85 -6.43 9.99
CA LYS A 84 13.16 -6.00 8.62
C LYS A 84 11.96 -5.99 7.67
N PHE A 85 10.76 -6.23 8.18
CA PHE A 85 9.55 -6.08 7.38
C PHE A 85 9.45 -4.63 6.87
N PRO A 86 9.41 -4.39 5.55
CA PRO A 86 9.46 -3.04 5.00
C PRO A 86 8.13 -2.27 5.17
N GLY A 87 7.08 -2.92 5.69
CA GLY A 87 5.73 -2.37 5.79
C GLY A 87 4.84 -2.74 4.62
N THR A 88 5.31 -3.56 3.67
CA THR A 88 4.54 -4.03 2.52
C THR A 88 5.10 -5.33 1.96
N PHE A 89 4.33 -6.05 1.14
CA PHE A 89 4.78 -7.27 0.45
C PHE A 89 4.99 -7.03 -1.04
N ARG A 90 5.94 -7.76 -1.62
CA ARG A 90 6.01 -7.93 -3.07
C ARG A 90 4.87 -8.84 -3.51
N VAL A 91 4.22 -8.48 -4.61
CA VAL A 91 3.08 -9.21 -5.16
C VAL A 91 3.55 -10.18 -6.23
N CYS A 92 3.16 -11.46 -6.13
CA CYS A 92 3.44 -12.43 -7.17
C CYS A 92 2.69 -12.05 -8.47
N LYS A 93 3.45 -11.76 -9.52
CA LYS A 93 2.90 -11.32 -10.82
C LYS A 93 2.08 -12.38 -11.55
N SER A 94 2.29 -13.67 -11.24
CA SER A 94 1.60 -14.78 -11.91
C SER A 94 0.23 -15.07 -11.32
N CYS A 95 0.10 -15.09 -9.99
CA CYS A 95 -1.21 -15.30 -9.36
C CYS A 95 -1.95 -14.01 -9.03
N ARG A 96 -1.27 -12.86 -9.11
CA ARG A 96 -1.81 -11.50 -8.83
C ARG A 96 -2.80 -11.55 -7.67
N PRO A 97 -2.34 -11.93 -6.45
CA PRO A 97 -3.23 -11.97 -5.31
C PRO A 97 -3.80 -10.57 -5.13
N GLU A 98 -5.07 -10.40 -5.47
CA GLU A 98 -5.81 -9.18 -5.16
C GLU A 98 -5.94 -9.14 -3.64
N TYR A 99 -5.01 -8.48 -3.01
CA TYR A 99 -5.16 -7.97 -1.66
C TYR A 99 -4.68 -6.53 -1.73
N MET A 100 -5.56 -5.60 -1.41
CA MET A 100 -5.18 -4.21 -1.28
C MET A 100 -4.64 -4.01 0.14
N PRO A 101 -3.36 -3.65 0.34
CA PRO A 101 -3.13 -2.45 1.10
C PRO A 101 -3.67 -1.31 0.22
N GLN A 102 -4.70 -0.59 0.66
CA GLN A 102 -5.21 0.55 -0.12
C GLN A 102 -4.16 1.66 -0.15
N GLU A 103 -3.21 1.56 -1.07
CA GLU A 103 -2.49 2.70 -1.63
C GLU A 103 -3.22 3.08 -2.92
N ILE A 104 -4.03 4.12 -2.83
CA ILE A 104 -4.68 4.72 -3.97
C ILE A 104 -3.77 5.86 -4.42
N THR A 105 -3.04 5.64 -5.51
CA THR A 105 -2.27 6.68 -6.18
C THR A 105 -3.13 7.23 -7.31
N TYR A 106 -3.42 8.53 -7.29
CA TYR A 106 -4.42 9.11 -8.19
C TYR A 106 -3.78 9.71 -9.44
N PRO A 107 -4.43 9.61 -10.62
CA PRO A 107 -3.91 10.17 -11.87
C PRO A 107 -3.62 11.67 -11.79
N ASP A 108 -4.46 12.43 -11.08
CA ASP A 108 -4.32 13.88 -10.89
C ASP A 108 -3.11 14.28 -10.02
N GLU A 109 -2.45 13.29 -9.40
CA GLU A 109 -1.20 13.50 -8.68
C GLU A 109 0.02 13.31 -9.60
N LEU A 110 -0.15 13.11 -10.91
CA LEU A 110 0.96 12.93 -11.85
C LEU A 110 1.20 14.24 -12.63
N GLU A 111 2.45 14.68 -12.75
CA GLU A 111 2.79 15.77 -13.68
C GLU A 111 2.53 15.31 -15.14
N GLU A 112 1.81 16.12 -15.91
CA GLU A 112 1.47 15.83 -17.30
C GLU A 112 2.60 16.25 -18.25
N ASP A 113 3.30 15.28 -18.86
CA ASP A 113 3.94 15.55 -20.15
C ASP A 113 2.85 15.72 -21.22
N GLU A 114 2.79 16.91 -21.85
CA GLU A 114 1.88 17.30 -22.93
C GLU A 114 2.09 16.43 -24.19
N THR A 115 1.51 15.23 -24.20
CA THR A 115 1.33 14.44 -25.42
C THR A 115 0.01 13.71 -25.38
N PHE A 116 -0.93 14.17 -26.21
CA PHE A 116 -2.26 13.59 -26.35
C PHE A 116 -2.24 12.53 -27.46
N ILE A 117 -2.16 11.26 -27.07
CA ILE A 117 -2.47 10.11 -27.94
C ILE A 117 -3.45 9.22 -27.18
N GLU A 118 -4.70 9.18 -27.64
CA GLU A 118 -5.76 8.36 -27.06
C GLU A 118 -5.40 6.86 -27.20
N GLY A 119 -5.47 6.10 -26.11
CA GLY A 119 -5.17 4.66 -26.10
C GLY A 119 -3.68 4.28 -26.02
N ALA A 120 -2.77 5.26 -25.97
CA ALA A 120 -1.35 4.98 -25.74
C ALA A 120 -1.09 4.59 -24.26
N LYS A 121 -0.43 3.46 -24.03
CA LYS A 121 0.08 3.09 -22.71
C LYS A 121 1.25 4.00 -22.35
N LYS A 122 0.98 5.08 -21.60
CA LYS A 122 2.02 5.94 -21.03
C LYS A 122 2.67 5.21 -19.85
N THR A 123 3.97 4.93 -19.96
CA THR A 123 4.75 4.44 -18.82
C THR A 123 5.19 5.66 -18.03
N VAL A 124 4.46 5.98 -16.95
CA VAL A 124 4.85 7.07 -16.06
C VAL A 124 5.90 6.54 -15.10
N THR A 125 7.13 7.04 -15.21
CA THR A 125 8.19 6.76 -14.24
C THR A 125 7.92 7.60 -13.01
N VAL A 126 7.13 7.07 -12.08
CA VAL A 126 6.86 7.76 -10.81
C VAL A 126 8.19 7.85 -10.05
N ASN A 127 8.65 9.07 -9.76
CA ASN A 127 9.76 9.29 -8.85
C ASN A 127 9.35 8.76 -7.47
N ALA A 128 9.68 7.50 -7.17
CA ALA A 128 9.44 6.86 -5.88
C ALA A 128 10.08 7.60 -4.69
N TYR A 129 10.89 8.63 -4.97
CA TYR A 129 11.47 9.55 -4.00
C TYR A 129 10.46 10.57 -3.44
N GLU A 130 9.38 10.89 -4.16
CA GLU A 130 8.46 11.99 -3.80
C GLU A 130 7.38 11.60 -2.78
N ARG A 131 7.14 10.30 -2.54
CA ARG A 131 6.04 9.84 -1.67
C ARG A 131 6.50 8.71 -0.76
N ASP A 132 6.90 9.04 0.47
CA ASP A 132 7.18 8.05 1.49
C ASP A 132 5.85 7.48 2.04
N PRO A 133 5.52 6.19 1.79
CA PRO A 133 4.31 5.57 2.31
C PRO A 133 4.20 5.64 3.83
N LYS A 134 5.35 5.63 4.53
CA LYS A 134 5.40 5.76 5.98
C LYS A 134 5.00 7.16 6.43
N ALA A 135 5.32 8.18 5.64
CA ALA A 135 4.90 9.54 5.92
C ALA A 135 3.39 9.69 5.75
N ARG A 136 2.82 9.14 4.66
CA ARG A 136 1.36 9.08 4.48
C ARG A 136 0.66 8.36 5.62
N ALA A 137 1.11 7.15 5.97
CA ALA A 137 0.51 6.36 7.04
C ALA A 137 0.56 7.08 8.39
N LYS A 138 1.66 7.79 8.69
CA LYS A 138 1.78 8.60 9.91
C LYS A 138 0.87 9.83 9.91
N CYS A 139 0.69 10.47 8.76
CA CYS A 139 -0.26 11.58 8.60
C CYS A 139 -1.69 11.10 8.89
N ILE A 140 -2.12 10.00 8.27
CA ILE A 140 -3.46 9.42 8.48
C ILE A 140 -3.63 8.92 9.92
N ALA A 141 -2.62 8.27 10.50
CA ALA A 141 -2.68 7.84 11.89
C ALA A 141 -2.79 9.03 12.87
N HIS A 142 -2.31 10.21 12.48
CA HIS A 142 -2.39 11.41 13.30
C HIS A 142 -3.70 12.18 13.12
N TYR A 143 -4.13 12.39 11.88
CA TYR A 143 -5.24 13.26 11.51
C TYR A 143 -6.56 12.51 11.21
N GLY A 144 -6.50 11.21 10.95
CA GLY A 144 -7.62 10.42 10.45
C GLY A 144 -7.87 10.61 8.96
N CYS A 145 -9.05 10.17 8.50
CA CYS A 145 -9.46 10.19 7.09
C CYS A 145 -10.51 11.26 6.78
N ARG A 146 -10.70 12.24 7.67
CA ARG A 146 -11.60 13.36 7.45
C ARG A 146 -10.86 14.49 6.74
N CYS A 147 -11.46 15.03 5.68
CA CYS A 147 -10.87 16.14 4.92
C CYS A 147 -10.68 17.38 5.80
N MET A 148 -9.44 17.88 5.91
CA MET A 148 -9.14 19.08 6.71
C MET A 148 -9.67 20.38 6.10
N CYS A 149 -10.06 20.36 4.83
CA CYS A 149 -10.65 21.51 4.15
C CYS A 149 -12.17 21.57 4.37
N CYS A 150 -12.91 20.58 3.85
CA CYS A 150 -14.38 20.60 3.83
C CYS A 150 -15.04 19.68 4.87
N GLY A 151 -14.27 18.93 5.67
CA GLY A 151 -14.80 18.02 6.68
C GLY A 151 -15.44 16.73 6.13
N PHE A 152 -15.41 16.50 4.82
CA PHE A 152 -15.96 15.29 4.20
C PHE A 152 -15.22 14.04 4.70
N ASP A 153 -16.00 13.02 5.04
CA ASP A 153 -15.53 11.70 5.46
C ASP A 153 -16.19 10.63 4.58
N PHE A 154 -15.37 9.81 3.93
CA PHE A 154 -15.84 8.79 3.00
C PHE A 154 -16.48 7.60 3.71
N GLU A 155 -16.03 7.22 4.90
CA GLU A 155 -16.62 6.13 5.68
C GLU A 155 -18.00 6.54 6.20
N GLU A 156 -18.15 7.79 6.67
CA GLU A 156 -19.45 8.32 7.08
C GLU A 156 -20.45 8.39 5.92
N LYS A 157 -19.99 8.76 4.71
CA LYS A 157 -20.87 8.94 3.55
C LYS A 157 -21.17 7.67 2.78
N TYR A 158 -20.18 6.78 2.65
CA TYR A 158 -20.25 5.60 1.77
C TYR A 158 -20.14 4.27 2.54
N GLY A 159 -19.95 4.29 3.86
CA GLY A 159 -19.78 3.09 4.68
C GLY A 159 -18.44 2.42 4.44
N GLU A 160 -18.40 1.08 4.57
CA GLU A 160 -17.16 0.30 4.53
C GLU A 160 -16.29 0.52 3.28
N ILE A 161 -16.90 0.82 2.11
CA ILE A 161 -16.13 1.08 0.89
C ILE A 161 -15.31 2.38 0.94
N GLY A 162 -15.69 3.31 1.81
CA GLY A 162 -15.01 4.59 2.03
C GLY A 162 -13.97 4.56 3.15
N LYS A 163 -13.86 3.44 3.87
CA LYS A 163 -12.97 3.29 5.02
C LYS A 163 -11.52 3.46 4.60
N GLY A 164 -10.82 4.39 5.26
CA GLY A 164 -9.41 4.67 4.95
C GLY A 164 -9.18 5.50 3.68
N PHE A 165 -10.25 5.88 2.97
CA PHE A 165 -10.16 6.59 1.70
C PHE A 165 -9.95 8.10 1.91
N ILE A 166 -8.73 8.57 1.66
CA ILE A 166 -8.36 9.99 1.70
C ILE A 166 -7.05 10.23 0.94
N HIS A 167 -6.89 11.41 0.33
CA HIS A 167 -5.61 11.84 -0.24
C HIS A 167 -4.77 12.55 0.82
N VAL A 168 -3.45 12.56 0.64
CA VAL A 168 -2.53 13.32 1.51
C VAL A 168 -1.76 14.32 0.66
N HIS A 169 -1.93 15.60 0.99
CA HIS A 169 -1.34 16.73 0.28
C HIS A 169 -0.12 17.26 1.03
N HIS A 170 0.93 17.66 0.28
CA HIS A 170 2.13 18.30 0.84
C HIS A 170 1.94 19.81 0.87
N LEU A 171 2.03 20.41 2.06
CA LEU A 171 1.97 21.87 2.25
C LEU A 171 3.21 22.59 1.71
N VAL A 172 4.34 21.89 1.60
CA VAL A 172 5.59 22.41 1.05
C VAL A 172 5.89 21.67 -0.24
N GLU A 173 5.86 22.38 -1.37
CA GLU A 173 6.18 21.80 -2.67
C GLU A 173 7.67 21.41 -2.72
N ILE A 174 7.93 20.12 -2.86
CA ILE A 174 9.29 19.56 -2.83
C ILE A 174 10.10 20.04 -4.05
N HIS A 175 9.44 20.41 -5.14
CA HIS A 175 10.07 20.91 -6.37
C HIS A 175 10.88 22.19 -6.19
N THR A 176 10.56 23.03 -5.18
CA THR A 176 11.37 24.24 -4.89
C THR A 176 12.60 23.94 -4.04
N ILE A 177 12.67 22.76 -3.42
CA ILE A 177 13.81 22.34 -2.60
C ILE A 177 14.61 21.34 -3.42
N GLY A 178 15.57 21.84 -4.21
CA GLY A 178 16.53 21.01 -4.97
C GLY A 178 17.48 20.15 -4.10
N GLN A 179 17.09 19.83 -2.87
CA GLN A 179 17.80 19.02 -1.90
C GLN A 179 16.82 18.05 -1.22
N SER A 180 17.30 16.85 -0.88
CA SER A 180 16.55 15.91 -0.06
C SER A 180 16.14 16.56 1.27
N TYR A 181 14.85 16.72 1.52
CA TYR A 181 14.32 17.17 2.81
C TYR A 181 13.61 16.02 3.52
N LYS A 182 13.62 16.07 4.85
CA LYS A 182 12.93 15.10 5.69
C LYS A 182 11.51 15.60 5.94
N VAL A 183 10.53 14.94 5.33
CA VAL A 183 9.10 15.19 5.55
C VAL A 183 8.75 14.95 7.03
N ASP A 184 8.10 15.92 7.67
CA ASP A 184 7.37 15.77 8.93
C ASP A 184 5.89 15.49 8.61
N PRO A 185 5.40 14.25 8.82
CA PRO A 185 4.03 13.88 8.50
C PRO A 185 2.93 14.67 9.22
N LYS A 186 3.29 15.40 10.27
CA LYS A 186 2.34 16.23 11.01
C LYS A 186 2.37 17.67 10.54
N LYS A 187 3.51 18.19 10.12
CA LYS A 187 3.65 19.61 9.75
C LYS A 187 3.54 19.85 8.26
N ASP A 188 3.99 18.89 7.46
CA ASP A 188 4.16 19.07 6.03
C ASP A 188 3.04 18.40 5.23
N LEU A 189 2.23 17.56 5.88
CA LEU A 189 1.18 16.76 5.25
C LEU A 189 -0.19 17.03 5.87
N ILE A 190 -1.22 17.05 5.04
CA ILE A 190 -2.63 17.13 5.47
C ILE A 190 -3.54 16.18 4.68
N PRO A 191 -4.55 15.55 5.31
CA PRO A 191 -5.56 14.78 4.59
C PRO A 191 -6.59 15.68 3.89
N LEU A 192 -6.82 15.44 2.61
CA LEU A 192 -7.81 16.11 1.78
C LEU A 192 -8.65 15.10 0.99
N CYS A 193 -9.93 15.40 0.74
CA CYS A 193 -10.74 14.62 -0.19
C CYS A 193 -10.26 14.86 -1.63
N PRO A 194 -10.53 13.94 -2.58
CA PRO A 194 -10.14 14.08 -3.99
C PRO A 194 -10.53 15.44 -4.58
N ASN A 195 -11.74 15.93 -4.26
CA ASN A 195 -12.23 17.21 -4.77
C ASN A 195 -11.42 18.39 -4.23
N CYS A 196 -11.21 18.47 -2.91
CA CYS A 196 -10.41 19.54 -2.32
C CYS A 196 -8.95 19.47 -2.77
N HIS A 197 -8.40 18.26 -2.89
CA HIS A 197 -7.03 18.07 -3.36
C HIS A 197 -6.86 18.53 -4.81
N ALA A 198 -7.80 18.18 -5.70
CA ALA A 198 -7.78 18.70 -7.06
C ALA A 198 -7.90 20.24 -7.11
N MET A 199 -8.73 20.83 -6.24
CA MET A 199 -8.93 22.28 -6.20
C MET A 199 -7.73 23.05 -5.64
N ILE A 200 -7.00 22.49 -4.67
CA ILE A 200 -5.83 23.17 -4.07
C ILE A 200 -4.74 23.41 -5.13
N HIS A 201 -4.62 22.50 -6.11
CA HIS A 201 -3.64 22.58 -7.21
C HIS A 201 -4.15 23.32 -8.45
N LYS A 202 -5.34 23.94 -8.43
CA LYS A 202 -5.82 24.76 -9.58
C LYS A 202 -5.05 26.08 -9.76
N LYS A 203 -4.04 26.34 -8.92
CA LYS A 203 -3.13 27.48 -8.99
C LYS A 203 -1.71 26.99 -8.66
N SER A 204 -0.71 27.65 -9.23
CA SER A 204 0.69 27.49 -8.83
C SER A 204 1.24 28.86 -8.37
N PRO A 205 1.77 28.99 -7.14
CA PRO A 205 1.77 27.98 -6.08
C PRO A 205 0.33 27.59 -5.64
N PRO A 206 0.14 26.38 -5.07
CA PRO A 206 -1.16 25.89 -4.60
C PRO A 206 -1.81 26.84 -3.61
N TYR A 207 -3.14 26.76 -3.53
CA TYR A 207 -3.88 27.50 -2.51
C TYR A 207 -3.45 27.04 -1.11
N THR A 208 -3.46 27.94 -0.13
CA THR A 208 -3.38 27.53 1.27
C THR A 208 -4.69 26.85 1.69
N LEU A 209 -4.65 26.10 2.78
CA LEU A 209 -5.85 25.46 3.32
C LEU A 209 -6.92 26.49 3.69
N GLU A 210 -6.50 27.65 4.23
CA GLU A 210 -7.35 28.77 4.58
C GLU A 210 -7.98 29.41 3.34
N GLU A 211 -7.18 29.68 2.30
CA GLU A 211 -7.69 30.21 1.03
C GLU A 211 -8.74 29.29 0.41
N LEU A 212 -8.49 27.98 0.40
CA LEU A 212 -9.43 27.01 -0.15
C LEU A 212 -10.71 26.89 0.69
N LYS A 213 -10.61 26.98 2.02
CA LYS A 213 -11.77 27.01 2.92
C LYS A 213 -12.64 28.24 2.66
N ASP A 214 -12.04 29.41 2.49
CA ASP A 214 -12.77 30.63 2.18
C ASP A 214 -13.54 30.50 0.87
N LYS A 215 -12.95 29.87 -0.16
CA LYS A 215 -13.65 29.61 -1.43
C LYS A 215 -14.86 28.70 -1.29
N ILE A 216 -14.83 27.72 -0.38
CA ILE A 216 -15.96 26.82 -0.12
C ILE A 216 -17.07 27.56 0.65
N ASN A 217 -16.70 28.35 1.64
CA ASN A 217 -17.65 29.08 2.49
C ASN A 217 -18.34 30.24 1.78
N LEU A 218 -17.78 30.75 0.67
CA LEU A 218 -18.38 31.81 -0.15
C LEU A 218 -19.54 31.34 -1.05
N VAL A 219 -19.86 30.04 -1.06
CA VAL A 219 -20.91 29.43 -1.92
C VAL A 219 -22.22 29.16 -1.14
N HIS A 220 -22.42 29.84 -0.02
CA HIS A 220 -23.66 29.78 0.78
C HIS A 220 -24.43 31.09 0.75
#